data_AF-A0AA50MVW8-F1
#
_entry.id   AF-A0AA50MVW8-F1
#
_cell.length_a   1.000
_cell.length_b   1.000
_cell.length_c   1.000
_cell.angle_alpha   90.00
_cell.angle_beta   90.00
_cell.angle_gamma   90.00
#
_symmetry.space_group_name_H-M   'P 1'
#
loop_
_entity.id
_entity.type
_entity.pdbx_description
1 polymer ?
#
loop_
_entity_poly.entity_id
_entity_poly.type
_entity_poly.pdbx_seq_one_letter_code
_entity_poly.pdbx_strand_id
1 'polypeptide(L)' 'YCLCDQISYGEMILCDNDLCPIEWFHFSCVFLTTKPKGKWFCPKCRGDRPNVMKPKGQFLKELERYNREKEEKA' A
#
# COMPACT_ATOMS: atom_id res chain seq x y z
N TYR A 1 9.21 -2.05 5.41
CA TYR A 1 7.92 -1.35 5.59
C TYR A 1 7.88 -0.15 4.65
N CYS A 2 6.69 0.32 4.25
CA CYS A 2 6.51 1.42 3.28
C CYS A 2 7.11 1.16 1.89
N LEU A 3 6.85 2.06 0.94
CA LEU A 3 7.38 2.03 -0.44
C LEU A 3 8.87 2.41 -0.51
N CYS A 4 9.41 3.05 0.52
CA CYS A 4 10.79 3.52 0.57
C CYS A 4 11.77 2.49 1.16
N ASP A 5 11.27 1.29 1.52
CA ASP A 5 12.04 0.22 2.16
C ASP A 5 12.80 0.65 3.43
N GLN A 6 12.36 1.73 4.08
CA GLN A 6 12.91 2.22 5.35
C GLN A 6 12.18 1.62 6.55
N ILE A 7 12.78 1.80 7.74
CA ILE A 7 12.16 1.43 9.02
C ILE A 7 10.89 2.24 9.30
N SER A 8 10.10 1.80 10.28
CA SER A 8 8.98 2.59 10.80
C SER A 8 9.49 3.82 11.56
N TYR A 9 8.96 4.99 11.22
CA TYR A 9 9.24 6.24 11.91
C TYR A 9 8.10 7.24 11.70
N GLY A 10 7.95 8.20 12.61
CA GLY A 10 6.94 9.26 12.50
C GLY A 10 5.50 8.73 12.39
N GLU A 11 4.65 9.46 11.69
CA GLU A 11 3.26 9.08 11.45
C GLU A 11 3.16 8.03 10.33
N MET A 12 2.44 6.94 10.62
CA MET A 12 2.23 5.84 9.70
C MET A 12 0.75 5.50 9.58
N ILE A 13 0.37 5.00 8.40
CA ILE A 13 -0.96 4.53 8.08
C ILE A 13 -0.92 3.09 7.58
N LEU A 14 -1.91 2.30 8.00
CA LEU A 14 -2.16 0.96 7.51
C LEU A 14 -3.09 1.04 6.29
N CYS A 15 -2.78 0.28 5.24
CA CYS A 15 -3.66 0.08 4.10
C CYS A 15 -4.82 -0.85 4.47
N ASP A 16 -6.07 -0.45 4.22
CA ASP A 16 -7.27 -1.23 4.54
C ASP A 16 -7.53 -2.44 3.61
N ASN A 17 -6.55 -2.79 2.77
CA ASN A 17 -6.62 -4.01 1.96
C ASN A 17 -5.85 -5.11 2.68
N ASP A 18 -6.56 -6.14 3.15
CA ASP A 18 -5.99 -7.27 3.89
C ASP A 18 -4.97 -8.09 3.08
N LEU A 19 -4.96 -7.95 1.75
CA LEU A 19 -3.98 -8.59 0.86
C LEU A 19 -2.82 -7.66 0.49
N CYS A 20 -2.72 -6.46 1.09
CA CYS A 20 -1.67 -5.52 0.79
C CYS A 20 -0.31 -6.08 1.21
N PRO A 21 0.67 -6.23 0.30
CA PRO A 21 1.92 -6.90 0.65
C PRO A 21 2.91 -6.00 1.42
N ILE A 22 2.56 -4.74 1.66
CA ILE A 22 3.40 -3.76 2.37
C ILE A 22 2.76 -3.31 3.69
N GLU A 23 1.43 -3.26 3.73
CA GLU A 23 0.58 -2.89 4.87
C GLU A 23 0.78 -1.46 5.41
N TRP A 24 2.00 -1.09 5.81
CA TRP A 24 2.32 0.14 6.51
C TRP A 24 3.05 1.16 5.64
N PHE A 25 2.64 2.43 5.72
CA PHE A 25 3.19 3.52 4.92
C PHE A 25 3.41 4.76 5.77
N HIS A 26 4.50 5.49 5.54
CA HIS A 26 4.73 6.80 6.15
C HIS A 26 3.80 7.84 5.51
N PHE A 27 3.27 8.76 6.32
CA PHE A 27 2.41 9.85 5.83
C PHE A 27 3.08 10.64 4.69
N SER A 28 4.35 11.02 4.87
CA SER A 28 5.15 11.73 3.87
C SER A 28 5.31 10.95 2.56
N CYS A 29 5.51 9.64 2.63
CA CYS A 29 5.68 8.78 1.45
C CYS A 29 4.40 8.58 0.65
N VAL A 30 3.22 8.82 1.24
CA VAL A 30 1.92 8.70 0.57
C VAL A 30 1.16 10.02 0.48
N PHE A 31 1.85 11.14 0.71
CA PHE A 31 1.30 12.50 0.63
C PHE A 31 0.08 12.72 1.54
N LEU A 32 0.13 12.16 2.75
CA LEU A 32 -0.83 12.45 3.80
C LEU A 32 -0.23 13.49 4.75
N THR A 33 -1.05 14.46 5.13
CA THR A 33 -0.75 15.42 6.21
C THR A 33 -1.55 15.11 7.47
N THR A 34 -2.66 14.39 7.34
CA THR A 34 -3.56 14.02 8.44
C THR A 34 -4.15 12.65 8.18
N LYS A 35 -4.56 11.95 9.25
CA LYS A 35 -5.26 10.67 9.15
C LYS A 35 -6.56 10.82 8.32
N PRO A 36 -6.72 10.08 7.22
CA PRO A 36 -7.94 10.06 6.43
C PRO A 36 -9.14 9.58 7.25
N LYS A 37 -10.34 10.08 6.91
CA LYS A 37 -11.59 9.56 7.46
C LYS A 37 -12.06 8.37 6.62
N GLY A 38 -12.39 7.26 7.28
CA GLY A 38 -12.86 6.04 6.62
C GLY A 38 -11.72 5.23 6.01
N LYS A 39 -12.04 4.46 4.96
CA LYS A 39 -11.07 3.56 4.33
C LYS A 39 -9.99 4.31 3.55
N TRP A 40 -8.76 3.85 3.66
CA TRP A 40 -7.62 4.31 2.90
C TRP A 40 -6.83 3.13 2.32
N PHE A 41 -6.51 3.25 1.04
CA PHE A 41 -5.75 2.28 0.28
C PHE A 41 -4.47 2.91 -0.25
N CYS A 42 -3.36 2.18 -0.11
CA CYS A 42 -2.07 2.64 -0.57
C CYS A 42 -2.01 2.76 -2.11
N PRO A 43 -0.99 3.43 -2.67
CA PRO A 43 -0.82 3.58 -4.13
C PRO A 43 -0.83 2.27 -4.92
N LYS A 44 -0.43 1.15 -4.30
CA LYS A 44 -0.48 -0.19 -4.93
C LYS A 44 -1.84 -0.88 -4.85
N CYS A 45 -2.76 -0.45 -3.98
CA CYS A 45 -4.07 -1.09 -3.79
C CYS A 45 -5.23 -0.23 -4.32
N ARG A 46 -5.08 1.10 -4.30
CA ARG A 46 -6.12 2.02 -4.74
C ARG A 46 -6.28 2.05 -6.26
N GLY A 47 -7.48 2.46 -6.70
CA GLY A 47 -7.75 2.90 -8.06
C GLY A 47 -7.53 4.40 -8.18
N ASP A 48 -8.45 5.10 -8.86
CA ASP A 48 -8.36 6.54 -9.10
C ASP A 48 -8.38 7.39 -7.83
N ARG A 49 -8.94 6.85 -6.73
CA ARG A 49 -9.13 7.57 -5.46
C ARG A 49 -8.55 6.76 -4.29
N PRO A 50 -8.00 7.42 -3.26
CA PRO A 50 -7.36 6.75 -2.12
C PRO A 50 -8.33 5.93 -1.25
N ASN A 51 -9.62 6.19 -1.32
CA ASN A 51 -10.66 5.46 -0.58
C ASN A 51 -11.36 4.39 -1.43
N VAL A 52 -10.90 4.15 -2.65
CA VAL A 52 -11.49 3.17 -3.57
C VAL A 52 -10.41 2.20 -4.02
N MET A 53 -10.63 0.90 -3.80
CA MET A 53 -9.73 -0.13 -4.34
C MET A 53 -9.88 -0.26 -5.85
N LYS A 54 -8.78 -0.58 -6.52
CA LYS A 54 -8.84 -1.00 -7.92
C LYS A 54 -9.55 -2.35 -8.06
N PRO A 55 -10.01 -2.73 -9.26
CA PRO A 55 -10.67 -4.01 -9.48
C PRO A 55 -9.84 -5.19 -8.96
N LYS A 56 -10.48 -6.11 -8.24
CA LYS A 56 -9.83 -7.24 -7.57
C LYS A 56 -8.95 -8.06 -8.52
N GLY A 57 -9.43 -8.34 -9.73
CA GLY A 57 -8.65 -9.08 -10.74
C GLY A 57 -7.38 -8.36 -11.19
N GLN A 58 -7.40 -7.03 -11.27
CA GLN A 58 -6.20 -6.25 -11.57
C GLN A 58 -5.21 -6.31 -10.39
N PHE A 59 -5.73 -6.14 -9.17
CA PHE A 59 -4.91 -6.19 -7.96
C PHE A 59 -4.22 -7.54 -7.78
N LEU A 60 -4.93 -8.66 -7.94
CA LEU A 60 -4.35 -10.00 -7.76
C LEU A 60 -3.20 -10.27 -8.73
N LYS A 61 -3.35 -9.91 -10.01
CA LYS A 61 -2.27 -10.03 -11.00
C LYS A 61 -1.03 -9.21 -10.65
N GLU A 62 -1.23 -8.00 -10.13
CA GLU A 62 -0.12 -7.15 -9.69
C GLU A 62 0.55 -7.66 -8.42
N LEU A 63 -0.24 -8.26 -7.50
CA LEU A 63 0.26 -8.89 -6.28
C LEU A 63 1.12 -10.12 -6.59
N GLU A 64 0.67 -10.99 -7.50
CA GLU A 64 1.45 -12.14 -7.98
C GLU A 64 2.81 -11.71 -8.53
N ARG A 65 2.85 -10.65 -9.35
CA ARG A 65 4.11 -10.08 -9.85
C ARG A 65 5.00 -9.58 -8.72
N TYR A 66 4.44 -8.83 -7.78
CA TYR A 66 5.19 -8.30 -6.64
C TYR A 66 5.82 -9.43 -5.80
N ASN A 67 5.07 -10.49 -5.53
CA ASN A 67 5.55 -11.62 -4.74
C ASN A 67 6.69 -12.35 -5.47
N ARG A 68 6.54 -12.61 -6.78
CA ARG A 68 7.61 -13.21 -7.58
C ARG A 68 8.89 -12.38 -7.59
N GLU A 69 8.78 -11.06 -7.80
CA GLU A 69 9.93 -10.15 -7.76
C GLU A 69 10.62 -10.11 -6.39
N LYS A 70 9.88 -10.35 -5.29
CA LYS A 70 10.45 -10.44 -3.94
C LYS A 70 11.12 -11.79 -3.70
N GLU A 71 10.55 -12.89 -4.18
CA GLU A 71 11.17 -14.22 -4.13
C GLU A 71 12.49 -14.26 -4.91
N GLU A 72 12.55 -13.65 -6.10
CA GLU A 72 13.77 -13.58 -6.91
C GLU A 72 14.89 -12.73 -6.28
N LYS A 73 14.54 -11.81 -5.37
CA LYS A 73 15.47 -10.90 -4.68
C LYS A 73 15.82 -11.34 -3.26
N ALA A 74 15.21 -12.43 -2.78
CA ALA A 74 15.48 -13.04 -1.47
C ALA A 74 16.68 -13.99 -1.58
#